data_AF-A0A6N8BPX5-F1
#
_entry.id   AF-A0A6N8BPX5-F1
#
_cell.length_a   1.000
_cell.length_b   1.000
_cell.length_c   1.000
_cell.angle_alpha   90.00
_cell.angle_beta   90.00
_cell.angle_gamma   90.00
#
_symmetry.space_group_name_H-M   'P 1'
#
loop_
_entity.id
_entity.type
_entity.pdbx_description
1 polymer ?
#
loop_
_entity_poly.entity_id
_entity_poly.type
_entity_poly.pdbx_seq_one_letter_code
_entity_poly.pdbx_strand_id
1 'polypeptide(L)'
;MIALAWAMAKKPKATKRILRSAFRPWRIPRPKPKQKELAMQENTSREAVLAEIVERELAMFLATNNEGGVSVCQTRPETFRAMRKMSHSAHDEALLVSYLDDLRQAELHGRNFMVEKYARMDDRLPPLSTSPLLDQIADAEEAFLQDAQRRYPHVIKSNGQGMFRRYLRCELETLSSRTLELYAVQVSRAQHEGRNLVVERHDYLMRLLGKGGIDACNTAGDATGSAADMGKKQEH
;
A
#
# COMPACT_ATOMS: atom_id res chain seq x y z
N MET A 1 6.06 -2.65 1.49
CA MET A 1 5.08 -2.78 2.62
C MET A 1 4.93 -4.21 3.16
N ILE A 2 4.62 -5.25 2.37
CA ILE A 2 4.47 -6.62 2.92
C ILE A 2 5.74 -7.12 3.65
N ALA A 3 6.93 -6.79 3.15
CA ALA A 3 8.20 -7.06 3.83
C ALA A 3 8.27 -6.55 5.29
N LEU A 4 7.68 -5.38 5.56
CA LEU A 4 7.63 -4.80 6.91
C LEU A 4 6.74 -5.61 7.87
N ALA A 5 5.72 -6.30 7.34
CA ALA A 5 4.81 -7.10 8.14
C ALA A 5 5.44 -8.41 8.66
N TRP A 6 6.53 -8.86 8.04
CA TRP A 6 7.28 -10.07 8.43
C TRP A 6 7.91 -9.92 9.83
N ALA A 7 8.39 -8.72 10.19
CA ALA A 7 9.14 -8.48 11.43
C ALA A 7 8.27 -8.26 12.70
N MET A 8 6.98 -7.94 12.55
CA MET A 8 6.15 -7.34 13.63
C MET A 8 5.12 -8.29 14.28
N ALA A 9 5.30 -9.60 14.14
CA ALA A 9 4.26 -10.60 14.47
C ALA A 9 4.18 -11.06 15.95
N LYS A 10 4.13 -10.15 16.93
CA LYS A 10 3.73 -10.46 18.32
C LYS A 10 2.51 -9.62 18.77
N LYS A 11 1.60 -10.24 19.55
CA LYS A 11 0.26 -9.77 19.99
C LYS A 11 0.29 -9.45 21.52
N PRO A 12 -0.77 -8.95 22.22
CA PRO A 12 -2.20 -8.82 21.83
C PRO A 12 -3.02 -7.55 22.27
N LYS A 13 -4.28 -7.52 21.79
CA LYS A 13 -5.60 -7.00 22.29
C LYS A 13 -5.69 -6.30 23.68
N ALA A 14 -6.70 -5.48 24.01
CA ALA A 14 -8.04 -5.19 23.41
C ALA A 14 -8.32 -3.65 23.31
N THR A 15 -9.48 -2.98 23.53
CA THR A 15 -10.84 -3.22 24.07
C THR A 15 -11.88 -2.25 23.42
N LYS A 16 -13.16 -2.17 23.87
CA LYS A 16 -14.19 -1.19 23.41
C LYS A 16 -14.88 -0.44 24.58
N ARG A 17 -15.32 0.82 24.38
CA ARG A 17 -16.60 1.35 24.93
C ARG A 17 -17.16 2.53 24.10
N ILE A 18 -18.40 2.94 24.40
CA ILE A 18 -19.30 3.78 23.59
C ILE A 18 -19.62 5.09 24.33
N LEU A 19 -19.89 6.18 23.62
CA LEU A 19 -20.84 7.24 24.03
C LEU A 19 -21.42 7.97 22.80
N ARG A 20 -22.44 8.83 22.98
CA ARG A 20 -23.35 9.32 21.92
C ARG A 20 -23.43 10.86 21.87
N SER A 21 -23.93 11.35 20.73
CA SER A 21 -24.48 12.70 20.47
C SER A 21 -23.45 13.84 20.38
N ALA A 22 -23.70 14.95 19.67
CA ALA A 22 -24.82 15.30 18.78
C ALA A 22 -24.29 16.06 17.55
N PHE A 23 -24.91 15.85 16.37
CA PHE A 23 -24.51 16.55 15.14
C PHE A 23 -25.75 17.10 14.41
N ARG A 24 -25.75 18.40 14.09
CA ARG A 24 -26.69 18.99 13.13
C ARG A 24 -26.06 18.94 11.72
N PRO A 25 -26.81 18.52 10.68
CA PRO A 25 -26.22 18.30 9.36
C PRO A 25 -25.97 19.60 8.59
N TRP A 26 -24.71 19.83 8.22
CA TRP A 26 -24.37 20.74 7.12
C TRP A 26 -25.00 20.17 5.82
N ARG A 27 -25.76 20.99 5.08
CA ARG A 27 -26.28 20.58 3.77
C ARG A 27 -25.17 20.57 2.72
N ILE A 28 -24.55 19.41 2.51
CA ILE A 28 -23.67 19.18 1.37
C ILE A 28 -24.51 19.39 0.08
N PRO A 29 -24.05 20.20 -0.90
CA PRO A 29 -24.75 20.34 -2.17
C PRO A 29 -24.80 18.99 -2.88
N ARG A 30 -26.01 18.54 -3.29
CA ARG A 30 -26.18 17.24 -3.93
C ARG A 30 -25.64 17.30 -5.37
N PRO A 31 -24.69 16.43 -5.76
CA PRO A 31 -24.27 16.34 -7.17
C PRO A 31 -25.47 15.91 -8.04
N LYS A 32 -25.46 16.31 -9.32
CA LYS A 32 -26.56 15.99 -10.25
C LYS A 32 -26.67 14.47 -10.41
N PRO A 33 -27.89 13.89 -10.53
CA PRO A 33 -28.08 12.44 -10.45
C PRO A 33 -27.19 11.65 -11.42
N LYS A 34 -27.07 12.08 -12.69
CA LYS A 34 -26.17 11.44 -13.67
C LYS A 34 -24.68 11.46 -13.26
N GLN A 35 -24.20 12.52 -12.60
CA GLN A 35 -22.82 12.58 -12.10
C GLN A 35 -22.61 11.62 -10.93
N LYS A 36 -23.61 11.47 -10.05
CA LYS A 36 -23.56 10.48 -8.97
C LYS A 36 -23.58 9.05 -9.50
N GLU A 37 -24.36 8.80 -10.56
CA GLU A 37 -24.50 7.48 -11.17
C GLU A 37 -23.22 7.06 -11.92
N LEU A 38 -22.65 7.94 -12.74
CA LEU A 38 -21.33 7.74 -13.38
C LEU A 38 -20.25 7.48 -12.34
N ALA A 39 -20.06 8.37 -11.36
CA ALA A 39 -19.03 8.21 -10.33
C ALA A 39 -19.22 6.94 -9.46
N MET A 40 -20.46 6.44 -9.33
CA MET A 40 -20.73 5.19 -8.61
C MET A 40 -20.47 3.95 -9.48
N GLN A 41 -20.76 4.01 -10.79
CA GLN A 41 -20.37 2.96 -11.75
C GLN A 41 -18.84 2.88 -11.91
N GLU A 42 -18.16 4.02 -12.04
CA GLU A 42 -16.69 4.15 -12.06
C GLU A 42 -16.07 3.61 -10.77
N ASN A 43 -16.59 3.98 -9.59
CA ASN A 43 -16.08 3.46 -8.32
C ASN A 43 -16.33 1.94 -8.18
N THR A 44 -17.47 1.42 -8.65
CA THR A 44 -17.72 -0.04 -8.67
C THR A 44 -16.78 -0.77 -9.66
N SER A 45 -16.49 -0.20 -10.84
CA SER A 45 -15.47 -0.70 -11.78
C SER A 45 -14.11 -0.80 -11.10
N ARG A 46 -13.63 0.32 -10.54
CA ARG A 46 -12.35 0.41 -9.84
C ARG A 46 -12.26 -0.54 -8.64
N GLU A 47 -13.32 -0.68 -7.85
CA GLU A 47 -13.35 -1.61 -6.72
C GLU A 47 -13.33 -3.09 -7.16
N ALA A 48 -13.97 -3.43 -8.28
CA ALA A 48 -13.90 -4.77 -8.86
C ALA A 48 -12.50 -5.10 -9.40
N VAL A 49 -11.86 -4.17 -10.12
CA VAL A 49 -10.47 -4.30 -10.59
C VAL A 49 -9.51 -4.48 -9.41
N LEU A 50 -9.63 -3.64 -8.37
CA LEU A 50 -8.83 -3.76 -7.14
C LEU A 50 -9.06 -5.09 -6.41
N ALA A 51 -10.29 -5.61 -6.40
CA ALA A 51 -10.58 -6.91 -5.80
C ALA A 51 -9.94 -8.06 -6.59
N GLU A 52 -10.08 -8.08 -7.93
CA GLU A 52 -9.50 -9.14 -8.77
C GLU A 52 -7.97 -9.16 -8.68
N ILE A 53 -7.31 -7.99 -8.70
CA ILE A 53 -5.87 -7.87 -8.45
C ILE A 53 -5.49 -8.52 -7.11
N VAL A 54 -6.17 -8.12 -6.03
CA VAL A 54 -5.85 -8.59 -4.68
C VAL A 54 -6.04 -10.10 -4.50
N GLU A 55 -7.07 -10.69 -5.14
CA GLU A 55 -7.31 -12.14 -5.07
C GLU A 55 -6.33 -12.94 -5.93
N ARG A 56 -5.96 -12.48 -7.13
CA ARG A 56 -4.91 -13.12 -7.96
C ARG A 56 -3.56 -13.08 -7.25
N GLU A 57 -3.19 -11.93 -6.69
CA GLU A 57 -1.97 -11.81 -5.89
C GLU A 57 -1.98 -12.67 -4.63
N LEU A 58 -3.14 -12.83 -3.98
CA LEU A 58 -3.28 -13.73 -2.83
C LEU A 58 -3.15 -15.20 -3.25
N ALA A 59 -3.72 -15.60 -4.39
CA ALA A 59 -3.55 -16.95 -4.94
C ALA A 59 -2.07 -17.23 -5.27
N MET A 60 -1.40 -16.29 -5.97
CA MET A 60 0.04 -16.37 -6.22
C MET A 60 0.87 -16.48 -4.92
N PHE A 61 0.51 -15.72 -3.89
CA PHE A 61 1.19 -15.71 -2.58
C PHE A 61 0.91 -16.96 -1.72
N LEU A 62 -0.26 -17.60 -1.87
CA LEU A 62 -0.56 -18.87 -1.22
C LEU A 62 0.10 -20.06 -1.94
N ALA A 63 0.36 -19.93 -3.24
CA ALA A 63 1.09 -20.92 -4.03
C ALA A 63 2.63 -20.88 -3.85
N THR A 64 3.19 -19.96 -3.06
CA THR A 64 4.64 -19.95 -2.80
C THR A 64 5.04 -21.04 -1.80
N ASN A 65 5.67 -22.11 -2.31
CA ASN A 65 6.39 -23.08 -1.50
C ASN A 65 7.62 -22.43 -0.88
N ASN A 66 7.50 -21.87 0.32
CA ASN A 66 8.67 -21.36 1.06
C ASN A 66 9.52 -22.55 1.51
N GLU A 67 10.85 -22.45 1.41
CA GLU A 67 11.82 -23.51 1.78
C GLU A 67 11.94 -23.74 3.31
N GLY A 68 10.90 -23.35 4.07
CA GLY A 68 10.72 -23.59 5.50
C GLY A 68 9.24 -23.79 5.91
N GLY A 69 8.34 -24.07 4.96
CA GLY A 69 6.91 -24.33 5.21
C GLY A 69 6.01 -23.10 5.19
N VAL A 70 4.75 -23.26 5.60
CA VAL A 70 3.71 -22.21 5.53
C VAL A 70 4.06 -21.04 6.47
N SER A 71 4.20 -19.84 5.91
CA SER A 71 4.56 -18.65 6.68
C SER A 71 3.38 -18.14 7.52
N VAL A 72 3.67 -17.50 8.67
CA VAL A 72 2.64 -16.91 9.53
C VAL A 72 1.78 -15.87 8.78
N CYS A 73 2.32 -15.23 7.74
CA CYS A 73 1.58 -14.31 6.88
C CYS A 73 0.48 -15.01 6.04
N GLN A 74 0.74 -16.23 5.53
CA GLN A 74 -0.25 -17.02 4.79
C GLN A 74 -1.45 -17.43 5.68
N THR A 75 -1.30 -17.44 7.01
CA THR A 75 -2.42 -17.65 7.96
C THR A 75 -3.34 -16.43 8.14
N ARG A 76 -3.08 -15.30 7.46
CA ARG A 76 -3.79 -14.02 7.65
C ARG A 76 -4.23 -13.36 6.32
N PRO A 77 -5.05 -14.02 5.47
CA PRO A 77 -5.46 -13.48 4.17
C PRO A 77 -6.13 -12.11 4.28
N GLU A 78 -6.98 -11.85 5.29
CA GLU A 78 -7.58 -10.51 5.50
C GLU A 78 -6.55 -9.39 5.72
N THR A 79 -5.40 -9.72 6.33
CA THR A 79 -4.31 -8.75 6.51
C THR A 79 -3.54 -8.54 5.21
N PHE A 80 -3.36 -9.58 4.39
CA PHE A 80 -2.82 -9.45 3.04
C PHE A 80 -3.73 -8.59 2.15
N ARG A 81 -5.03 -8.89 2.13
CA ARG A 81 -6.06 -8.15 1.38
C ARG A 81 -6.04 -6.66 1.66
N ALA A 82 -6.07 -6.27 2.94
CA ALA A 82 -5.99 -4.86 3.34
C ALA A 82 -4.67 -4.19 2.89
N MET A 83 -3.53 -4.89 2.98
CA MET A 83 -2.21 -4.33 2.63
C MET A 83 -1.94 -4.27 1.11
N ARG A 84 -2.48 -5.18 0.29
CA ARG A 84 -2.44 -5.02 -1.18
C ARG A 84 -3.47 -4.02 -1.68
N LYS A 85 -4.69 -3.98 -1.13
CA LYS A 85 -5.66 -2.91 -1.47
C LYS A 85 -5.11 -1.52 -1.13
N MET A 86 -4.38 -1.38 -0.01
CA MET A 86 -3.57 -0.20 0.30
C MET A 86 -2.47 0.06 -0.74
N SER A 87 -1.68 -0.96 -1.13
CA SER A 87 -0.59 -0.79 -2.09
C SER A 87 -1.10 -0.20 -3.41
N HIS A 88 -2.27 -0.63 -3.84
CA HIS A 88 -2.89 -0.24 -5.11
C HIS A 88 -3.83 0.97 -5.04
N SER A 89 -4.20 1.46 -3.85
CA SER A 89 -5.29 2.44 -3.71
C SER A 89 -5.03 3.78 -4.41
N ALA A 90 -3.76 4.17 -4.52
CA ALA A 90 -3.33 5.42 -5.16
C ALA A 90 -3.06 5.31 -6.67
N HIS A 91 -3.13 4.12 -7.28
CA HIS A 91 -2.83 3.94 -8.70
C HIS A 91 -3.97 4.37 -9.64
N ASP A 92 -3.64 5.04 -10.74
CA ASP A 92 -4.60 5.46 -11.77
C ASP A 92 -5.34 4.23 -12.35
N GLU A 93 -6.59 4.37 -12.79
CA GLU A 93 -7.38 3.22 -13.30
C GLU A 93 -6.72 2.54 -14.51
N ALA A 94 -6.13 3.31 -15.44
CA ALA A 94 -5.38 2.77 -16.56
C ALA A 94 -4.17 1.90 -16.12
N LEU A 95 -3.48 2.31 -15.04
CA LEU A 95 -2.37 1.56 -14.46
C LEU A 95 -2.86 0.27 -13.78
N LEU A 96 -3.96 0.33 -13.02
CA LEU A 96 -4.58 -0.86 -12.42
C LEU A 96 -5.05 -1.87 -13.47
N VAL A 97 -5.67 -1.40 -14.56
CA VAL A 97 -6.10 -2.27 -15.66
C VAL A 97 -4.91 -2.92 -16.37
N SER A 98 -3.81 -2.18 -16.58
CA SER A 98 -2.58 -2.74 -17.16
C SER A 98 -1.91 -3.76 -16.21
N TYR A 99 -1.87 -3.48 -14.91
CA TYR A 99 -1.36 -4.40 -13.89
C TYR A 99 -2.20 -5.68 -13.75
N LEU A 100 -3.53 -5.57 -13.90
CA LEU A 100 -4.42 -6.73 -13.90
C LEU A 100 -4.27 -7.59 -15.17
N ASP A 101 -4.02 -6.98 -16.33
CA ASP A 101 -3.67 -7.73 -17.54
C ASP A 101 -2.31 -8.44 -17.36
N ASP A 102 -1.27 -7.76 -16.87
CA ASP A 102 0.04 -8.35 -16.55
C ASP A 102 -0.09 -9.60 -15.65
N LEU A 103 -0.93 -9.55 -14.60
CA LEU A 103 -1.23 -10.71 -13.75
C LEU A 103 -1.89 -11.86 -14.53
N ARG A 104 -2.91 -11.55 -15.34
CA ARG A 104 -3.64 -12.56 -16.14
C ARG A 104 -2.74 -13.21 -17.17
N GLN A 105 -1.90 -12.44 -17.89
CA GLN A 105 -0.93 -12.98 -18.84
C GLN A 105 0.14 -13.83 -18.13
N ALA A 106 0.57 -13.44 -16.92
CA ALA A 106 1.48 -14.25 -16.12
C ALA A 106 0.87 -15.63 -15.80
N GLU A 107 -0.36 -15.67 -15.31
CA GLU A 107 -1.06 -16.94 -14.99
C GLU A 107 -1.27 -17.81 -16.24
N LEU A 108 -1.65 -17.22 -17.38
CA LEU A 108 -1.80 -17.91 -18.66
C LEU A 108 -0.47 -18.52 -19.16
N HIS A 109 0.67 -17.93 -18.80
CA HIS A 109 2.01 -18.43 -19.10
C HIS A 109 2.65 -19.25 -17.95
N GLY A 110 1.88 -19.62 -16.93
CA GLY A 110 2.38 -20.42 -15.79
C GLY A 110 3.36 -19.69 -14.87
N ARG A 111 3.48 -18.36 -15.00
CA ARG A 111 4.33 -17.48 -14.18
C ARG A 111 3.62 -17.11 -12.87
N ASN A 112 4.41 -16.84 -11.84
CA ASN A 112 3.92 -16.38 -10.53
C ASN A 112 4.78 -15.20 -10.07
N PHE A 113 4.17 -14.00 -9.98
CA PHE A 113 4.87 -12.77 -9.62
C PHE A 113 5.48 -12.81 -8.23
N MET A 114 4.87 -13.51 -7.27
CA MET A 114 5.42 -13.62 -5.91
C MET A 114 6.68 -14.49 -5.92
N VAL A 115 6.64 -15.67 -6.56
CA VAL A 115 7.81 -16.55 -6.71
C VAL A 115 8.95 -15.83 -7.42
N GLU A 116 8.68 -15.21 -8.57
CA GLU A 116 9.69 -14.48 -9.34
C GLU A 116 10.33 -13.33 -8.56
N LYS A 117 9.51 -12.51 -7.89
CA LYS A 117 9.96 -11.37 -7.10
C LYS A 117 10.87 -11.79 -5.93
N TYR A 118 10.50 -12.83 -5.20
CA TYR A 118 11.34 -13.35 -4.11
C TYR A 118 12.63 -13.98 -4.66
N ALA A 119 12.54 -14.77 -5.75
CA ALA A 119 13.74 -15.35 -6.36
C ALA A 119 14.73 -14.30 -6.91
N ARG A 120 14.28 -13.16 -7.45
CA ARG A 120 15.17 -12.04 -7.84
C ARG A 120 15.73 -11.26 -6.64
N MET A 121 15.00 -11.21 -5.53
CA MET A 121 15.44 -10.56 -4.30
C MET A 121 16.54 -11.34 -3.57
N ASP A 122 16.50 -12.67 -3.69
CA ASP A 122 17.52 -13.61 -3.22
C ASP A 122 18.65 -13.83 -4.26
N ASP A 123 18.68 -13.05 -5.34
CA ASP A 123 19.64 -13.15 -6.47
C ASP A 123 19.66 -14.53 -7.18
N ARG A 124 18.60 -15.33 -7.04
CA ARG A 124 18.43 -16.69 -7.61
C ARG A 124 17.95 -16.68 -9.07
N LEU A 125 17.50 -15.54 -9.57
CA LEU A 125 17.13 -15.32 -10.97
C LEU A 125 17.84 -14.06 -11.50
N PRO A 126 18.27 -14.06 -12.77
CA PRO A 126 18.78 -12.83 -13.39
C PRO A 126 17.66 -11.78 -13.51
N PRO A 127 18.02 -10.48 -13.60
CA PRO A 127 17.06 -9.43 -13.87
C PRO A 127 16.34 -9.67 -15.21
N LEU A 128 15.01 -9.47 -15.25
CA LEU A 128 14.24 -9.61 -16.50
C LEU A 128 14.33 -8.38 -17.41
N SER A 129 14.62 -7.21 -16.84
CA SER A 129 14.54 -5.95 -17.56
C SER A 129 15.65 -5.00 -17.13
N THR A 130 16.23 -4.33 -18.12
CA THR A 130 17.20 -3.25 -17.97
C THR A 130 16.57 -1.87 -18.19
N SER A 131 15.22 -1.79 -18.23
CA SER A 131 14.50 -0.53 -18.44
C SER A 131 14.84 0.49 -17.35
N PRO A 132 15.25 1.73 -17.72
CA PRO A 132 15.56 2.77 -16.73
C PRO A 132 14.33 3.19 -15.90
N LEU A 133 13.12 2.87 -16.36
CA LEU A 133 11.88 3.13 -15.62
C LEU A 133 11.85 2.36 -14.28
N LEU A 134 12.48 1.18 -14.20
CA LEU A 134 12.55 0.39 -12.97
C LEU A 134 13.18 1.18 -11.81
N ASP A 135 14.30 1.84 -12.11
CA ASP A 135 15.06 2.62 -11.14
C ASP A 135 14.40 3.98 -10.92
N GLN A 136 13.94 4.67 -11.96
CA GLN A 136 13.21 5.94 -11.85
C GLN A 136 11.97 5.85 -10.94
N ILE A 137 11.15 4.81 -11.10
CA ILE A 137 9.97 4.59 -10.24
C ILE A 137 10.40 4.24 -8.81
N ALA A 138 11.42 3.38 -8.64
CA ALA A 138 11.89 2.97 -7.32
C ALA A 138 12.52 4.12 -6.52
N ASP A 139 13.30 4.99 -7.16
CA ASP A 139 13.91 6.18 -6.56
C ASP A 139 12.84 7.20 -6.13
N ALA A 140 11.84 7.44 -6.98
CA ALA A 140 10.78 8.40 -6.70
C ALA A 140 9.80 7.92 -5.60
N GLU A 141 9.44 6.63 -5.58
CA GLU A 141 8.65 6.05 -4.47
C GLU A 141 9.46 5.97 -3.16
N GLU A 142 10.79 5.78 -3.22
CA GLU A 142 11.64 5.89 -2.02
C GLU A 142 11.73 7.34 -1.52
N ALA A 143 11.82 8.33 -2.41
CA ALA A 143 11.73 9.75 -2.04
C ALA A 143 10.37 10.10 -1.42
N PHE A 144 9.26 9.59 -1.98
CA PHE A 144 7.93 9.70 -1.36
C PHE A 144 7.89 9.03 0.03
N LEU A 145 8.49 7.86 0.21
CA LEU A 145 8.55 7.18 1.50
C LEU A 145 9.35 7.96 2.55
N GLN A 146 10.53 8.46 2.19
CA GLN A 146 11.35 9.28 3.09
C GLN A 146 10.62 10.57 3.51
N ASP A 147 9.91 11.20 2.58
CA ASP A 147 9.08 12.37 2.87
C ASP A 147 7.90 12.04 3.78
N ALA A 148 7.20 10.94 3.51
CA ALA A 148 6.09 10.46 4.31
C ALA A 148 6.53 10.11 5.75
N GLN A 149 7.74 9.56 5.91
CA GLN A 149 8.35 9.29 7.22
C GLN A 149 8.69 10.57 8.00
N ARG A 150 9.16 11.64 7.31
CA ARG A 150 9.42 12.94 7.95
C ARG A 150 8.13 13.63 8.40
N ARG A 151 7.07 13.55 7.59
CA ARG A 151 5.77 14.21 7.88
C ARG A 151 4.88 13.42 8.84
N TYR A 152 4.97 12.10 8.87
CA TYR A 152 4.10 11.24 9.66
C TYR A 152 4.87 10.21 10.53
N PRO A 153 5.85 10.63 11.35
CA PRO A 153 6.76 9.72 12.07
C PRO A 153 6.07 8.83 13.11
N HIS A 154 4.82 9.11 13.51
CA HIS A 154 4.05 8.24 14.39
C HIS A 154 3.29 7.15 13.63
N VAL A 155 2.96 7.35 12.35
CA VAL A 155 2.24 6.39 11.50
C VAL A 155 3.19 5.60 10.59
N ILE A 156 4.13 6.28 9.95
CA ILE A 156 5.06 5.73 8.97
C ILE A 156 6.45 5.74 9.60
N LYS A 157 6.87 4.58 10.12
CA LYS A 157 8.19 4.44 10.76
C LYS A 157 9.31 4.41 9.71
N SER A 158 10.47 4.93 10.11
CA SER A 158 11.73 4.60 9.44
C SER A 158 12.28 3.31 10.03
N ASN A 159 12.67 2.39 9.15
CA ASN A 159 13.07 1.03 9.49
C ASN A 159 14.58 0.78 9.25
N GLY A 160 15.31 1.80 8.82
CA GLY A 160 16.69 1.69 8.34
C GLY A 160 16.81 1.28 6.87
N GLN A 161 17.85 1.81 6.22
CA GLN A 161 18.53 1.35 4.99
C GLN A 161 17.68 0.69 3.88
N GLY A 162 17.43 1.42 2.78
CA GLY A 162 17.48 1.01 1.36
C GLY A 162 16.70 -0.21 0.83
N MET A 163 16.15 -1.07 1.69
CA MET A 163 15.50 -2.31 1.28
C MET A 163 14.22 -2.02 0.49
N PHE A 164 13.50 -0.93 0.81
CA PHE A 164 12.27 -0.56 0.10
C PHE A 164 12.51 -0.42 -1.41
N ARG A 165 13.55 0.32 -1.82
CA ARG A 165 13.96 0.43 -3.23
C ARG A 165 14.17 -0.94 -3.88
N ARG A 166 14.94 -1.84 -3.25
CA ARG A 166 15.18 -3.21 -3.78
C ARG A 166 13.88 -4.02 -3.88
N TYR A 167 13.08 -4.05 -2.81
CA TYR A 167 11.79 -4.75 -2.75
C TYR A 167 10.82 -4.29 -3.84
N LEU A 168 10.79 -2.98 -4.14
CA LEU A 168 9.96 -2.40 -5.19
C LEU A 168 10.54 -2.69 -6.58
N ARG A 169 11.84 -2.51 -6.79
CA ARG A 169 12.50 -2.79 -8.07
C ARG A 169 12.30 -4.24 -8.54
N CYS A 170 12.41 -5.21 -7.62
CA CYS A 170 12.11 -6.62 -7.92
C CYS A 170 10.62 -6.93 -8.18
N GLU A 171 9.69 -6.06 -7.72
CA GLU A 171 8.26 -6.12 -8.06
C GLU A 171 7.97 -5.47 -9.41
N LEU A 172 8.67 -4.39 -9.76
CA LEU A 172 8.58 -3.72 -11.07
C LEU A 172 9.10 -4.62 -12.21
N GLU A 173 10.11 -5.45 -11.95
CA GLU A 173 10.68 -6.38 -12.94
C GLU A 173 9.73 -7.50 -13.40
N THR A 174 8.59 -7.74 -12.75
CA THR A 174 7.61 -8.72 -13.25
C THR A 174 6.65 -8.14 -14.29
N LEU A 175 6.59 -6.80 -14.41
CA LEU A 175 5.58 -6.04 -15.16
C LEU A 175 5.95 -5.84 -16.63
N SER A 176 4.95 -5.56 -17.48
CA SER A 176 5.18 -5.19 -18.88
C SER A 176 5.65 -3.73 -19.03
N SER A 177 6.28 -3.42 -20.16
CA SER A 177 6.71 -2.05 -20.51
C SER A 177 5.57 -1.04 -20.40
N ARG A 178 4.37 -1.41 -20.86
CA ARG A 178 3.15 -0.59 -20.77
C ARG A 178 2.80 -0.22 -19.32
N THR A 179 2.85 -1.19 -18.41
CA THR A 179 2.57 -0.95 -16.98
C THR A 179 3.67 -0.09 -16.34
N LEU A 180 4.93 -0.29 -16.71
CA LEU A 180 6.05 0.56 -16.27
C LEU A 180 5.93 2.00 -16.79
N GLU A 181 5.56 2.20 -18.06
CA GLU A 181 5.32 3.51 -18.66
C GLU A 181 4.18 4.26 -17.96
N LEU A 182 3.05 3.59 -17.72
CA LEU A 182 1.90 4.15 -16.99
C LEU A 182 2.25 4.53 -15.54
N TYR A 183 3.08 3.73 -14.87
CA TYR A 183 3.53 4.00 -13.50
C TYR A 183 4.54 5.17 -13.47
N ALA A 184 5.51 5.21 -14.39
CA ALA A 184 6.45 6.32 -14.52
C ALA A 184 5.71 7.66 -14.81
N VAL A 185 4.70 7.63 -15.69
CA VAL A 185 3.82 8.79 -15.94
C VAL A 185 3.05 9.21 -14.69
N GLN A 186 2.45 8.27 -13.94
CA GLN A 186 1.76 8.61 -12.70
C GLN A 186 2.71 9.24 -11.68
N VAL A 187 3.88 8.64 -11.46
CA VAL A 187 4.85 9.07 -10.44
C VAL A 187 5.42 10.44 -10.77
N SER A 188 5.81 10.67 -12.03
CA SER A 188 6.23 11.98 -12.52
C SER A 188 5.12 13.03 -12.33
N ARG A 189 3.87 12.71 -12.71
CA ARG A 189 2.75 13.62 -12.52
C ARG A 189 2.50 13.93 -11.04
N ALA A 190 2.58 12.94 -10.15
CA ALA A 190 2.43 13.14 -8.71
C ALA A 190 3.55 14.04 -8.12
N GLN A 191 4.79 13.91 -8.60
CA GLN A 191 5.88 14.82 -8.23
C GLN A 191 5.59 16.27 -8.65
N HIS A 192 5.15 16.49 -9.89
CA HIS A 192 4.79 17.82 -10.40
C HIS A 192 3.54 18.41 -9.70
N GLU A 193 2.59 17.57 -9.30
CA GLU A 193 1.39 17.95 -8.53
C GLU A 193 1.68 18.20 -7.03
N GLY A 194 2.93 18.03 -6.56
CA GLY A 194 3.29 18.15 -5.14
C GLY A 194 2.69 17.07 -4.23
N ARG A 195 2.21 15.97 -4.82
CA ARG A 195 1.56 14.84 -4.15
C ARG A 195 2.58 13.85 -3.61
N ASN A 196 2.11 12.92 -2.79
CA ASN A 196 2.93 11.85 -2.24
C ASN A 196 2.09 10.56 -2.20
N LEU A 197 2.36 9.64 -3.12
CA LEU A 197 1.59 8.41 -3.27
C LEU A 197 1.71 7.50 -2.03
N VAL A 198 2.81 7.56 -1.28
CA VAL A 198 2.95 6.82 -0.02
C VAL A 198 2.01 7.36 1.05
N VAL A 199 1.83 8.68 1.16
CA VAL A 199 0.86 9.30 2.08
C VAL A 199 -0.58 8.96 1.67
N GLU A 200 -0.92 9.04 0.39
CA GLU A 200 -2.26 8.69 -0.12
C GLU A 200 -2.64 7.23 0.20
N ARG A 201 -1.71 6.29 0.01
CA ARG A 201 -1.89 4.88 0.39
C ARG A 201 -2.08 4.69 1.90
N HIS A 202 -1.32 5.42 2.74
CA HIS A 202 -1.44 5.32 4.19
C HIS A 202 -2.74 5.95 4.73
N ASP A 203 -3.17 7.09 4.18
CA ASP A 203 -4.45 7.69 4.51
C ASP A 203 -5.63 6.78 4.15
N TYR A 204 -5.59 6.17 2.96
CA TYR A 204 -6.55 5.13 2.56
C TYR A 204 -6.62 3.98 3.58
N LEU A 205 -5.47 3.43 4.01
CA LEU A 205 -5.45 2.38 5.02
C LEU A 205 -6.01 2.84 6.37
N MET A 206 -5.69 4.05 6.83
CA MET A 206 -6.23 4.55 8.11
C MET A 206 -7.75 4.78 8.04
N ARG A 207 -8.28 5.23 6.90
CA ARG A 207 -9.74 5.30 6.67
C ARG A 207 -10.39 3.92 6.61
N LEU A 208 -9.79 2.96 5.89
CA LEU A 208 -10.24 1.57 5.79
C LEU A 208 -10.29 0.87 7.17
N LEU A 209 -9.35 1.21 8.07
CA LEU A 209 -9.30 0.74 9.45
C LEU A 209 -10.18 1.55 10.42
N GLY A 210 -11.00 2.50 9.93
CA GLY A 210 -11.91 3.31 10.75
C GLY A 210 -11.24 4.37 11.62
N LYS A 211 -9.98 4.73 11.36
CA LYS A 211 -9.17 5.66 12.18
C LYS A 211 -9.21 7.13 11.72
N GLY A 212 -10.14 7.50 10.84
CA GLY A 212 -10.38 8.88 10.41
C GLY A 212 -9.41 9.44 9.36
N GLY A 213 -8.15 9.01 9.32
CA GLY A 213 -7.15 9.42 8.33
C GLY A 213 -5.72 9.32 8.85
N ILE A 214 -4.73 9.65 8.02
CA ILE A 214 -3.31 9.63 8.41
C ILE A 214 -2.98 10.71 9.44
N ASP A 215 -3.46 11.95 9.25
CA ASP A 215 -3.16 13.08 10.14
C ASP A 215 -3.69 12.81 11.56
N ALA A 216 -4.95 12.36 11.66
CA ALA A 216 -5.58 11.98 12.92
C ALA A 216 -4.82 10.86 13.66
N CYS A 217 -4.21 9.93 12.92
CA CYS A 217 -3.36 8.89 13.50
C CYS A 217 -2.01 9.44 13.99
N ASN A 218 -1.44 10.44 13.32
CA ASN A 218 -0.18 11.03 13.76
C ASN A 218 -0.36 11.89 15.01
N THR A 219 -1.33 12.81 15.01
CA THR A 219 -1.63 13.68 16.16
C THR A 219 -1.99 12.90 17.42
N ALA A 220 -2.68 11.77 17.28
CA ALA A 220 -2.91 10.85 18.41
C ALA A 220 -1.59 10.23 18.94
N GLY A 221 -0.64 9.92 18.05
CA GLY A 221 0.70 9.48 18.41
C GLY A 221 1.51 10.56 19.13
N ASP A 222 1.52 11.79 18.59
CA ASP A 222 2.21 12.95 19.17
C ASP A 222 1.75 13.19 20.63
N ALA A 223 0.44 13.16 20.86
CA ALA A 223 -0.16 13.32 22.19
C ALA A 223 0.27 12.22 23.17
N THR A 224 0.33 10.95 22.74
CA THR A 224 0.81 9.86 23.60
C THR A 224 2.30 9.93 23.92
N GLY A 225 3.12 10.49 23.02
CA GLY A 225 4.55 10.72 23.27
C GLY A 225 4.78 11.81 24.33
N SER A 226 4.09 12.94 24.20
CA SER A 226 4.19 14.06 25.14
C SER A 226 3.79 13.67 26.57
N ALA A 227 2.69 12.93 26.73
CA ALA A 227 2.24 12.45 28.04
C ALA A 227 3.26 11.50 28.72
N ALA A 228 3.96 10.68 27.94
CA ALA A 228 4.98 9.76 28.45
C ALA A 228 6.28 10.46 28.88
N ASP A 229 6.62 11.59 28.27
CA ASP A 229 7.78 12.42 28.68
C ASP A 229 7.48 13.25 29.94
N MET A 230 6.26 13.78 30.08
CA MET A 230 5.84 14.49 31.30
C MET A 230 5.85 13.58 32.53
N GLY A 231 5.41 12.33 32.40
CA GLY A 231 5.42 11.36 33.52
C GLY A 231 6.81 11.09 34.09
N LYS A 232 7.87 11.20 33.26
CA LYS A 232 9.27 11.01 33.70
C LYS A 232 9.90 12.25 34.35
N LYS A 233 9.20 13.38 34.41
CA LYS A 233 9.69 14.64 34.99
C LYS A 233 9.08 14.95 36.36
N GLN A 234 8.42 13.96 36.97
CA GLN A 234 7.83 14.06 38.32
C GLN A 234 8.41 13.01 39.31
N GLU A 235 9.40 12.23 38.90
CA GLU A 235 10.17 11.31 39.75
C GLU A 235 11.61 11.82 39.93
N HIS A 236 11.78 13.02 40.51
CA HIS A 236 13.08 13.58 40.90
C HIS A 236 12.97 14.61 42.03
#